data_AF-A0A942DEU0-F1
#
_entry.id   AF-A0A942DEU0-F1
#
_cell.length_a   1.000
_cell.length_b   1.000
_cell.length_c   1.000
_cell.angle_alpha   90.00
_cell.angle_beta   90.00
_cell.angle_gamma   90.00
#
_symmetry.space_group_name_H-M   'P 1'
#
loop_
_entity.id
_entity.type
_entity.pdbx_description
1 polymer ?
#
loop_
_entity_poly.entity_id
_entity_poly.type
_entity_poly.pdbx_seq_one_letter_code
_entity_poly.pdbx_strand_id
1 'polypeptide(L)'
;MGWLDNLFKPKAQPEEDANRSTLMMERLKARRGQETGKWLALMEDASREAPAPTGPAPTIEDIDKRDVLDEAPYVPPLAAQFAPMSDNISVAPSPTAEEEGNRTVAGVQMLFAEFQRQADEYNASADTQMMLTVNHPTFTFEAPNYEESSNPSARISIFKGYVVAQHWAMLVQGYEEKIDVYVIAADEILNFTLNDIRNSGVSPYMTVESAMVDDRRVWNIAGTPISLDTIPLLSKELLGDLIRVSTGTMDESELFTDLKTKLKLGETVGKGYSSTNLNR
;
A
#
# COMPACT_ATOMS: atom_id res chain seq x y z
N MET A 1 3.82 -43.77 -34.83
CA MET A 1 3.57 -43.56 -33.39
C MET A 1 4.93 -43.40 -32.70
N GLY A 2 5.18 -42.32 -31.94
CA GLY A 2 6.28 -42.28 -30.97
C GLY A 2 7.33 -41.16 -31.02
N TRP A 3 7.18 -40.07 -31.78
CA TRP A 3 8.17 -38.96 -31.75
C TRP A 3 7.82 -37.85 -30.74
N LEU A 4 6.53 -37.64 -30.42
CA LEU A 4 6.11 -36.52 -29.55
C LEU A 4 6.33 -36.76 -28.04
N ASP A 5 6.62 -37.98 -27.59
CA ASP A 5 6.72 -38.31 -26.16
C ASP A 5 8.01 -37.84 -25.47
N ASN A 6 8.98 -37.28 -26.21
CA ASN A 6 10.23 -36.77 -25.65
C ASN A 6 10.27 -35.25 -25.42
N LEU A 7 9.21 -34.51 -25.77
CA LEU A 7 9.18 -33.04 -25.65
C LEU A 7 8.74 -32.52 -24.27
N PHE A 8 8.24 -33.39 -23.39
CA PHE A 8 7.74 -33.01 -22.06
C PHE A 8 8.44 -33.74 -20.92
N LYS A 9 9.71 -34.14 -21.08
CA LYS A 9 10.49 -34.58 -19.93
C LYS A 9 10.87 -33.34 -19.12
N PRO A 10 10.35 -33.15 -17.89
CA PRO A 10 10.77 -32.05 -17.04
C PRO A 10 12.28 -32.18 -16.86
N LYS A 11 13.02 -31.12 -17.22
CA LYS A 11 14.44 -31.04 -16.86
C LYS A 11 14.49 -31.15 -15.35
N ALA A 12 15.03 -32.26 -14.86
CA ALA A 12 15.30 -32.45 -13.44
C ALA A 12 16.10 -31.23 -12.97
N GLN A 13 15.48 -30.44 -12.10
CA GLN A 13 16.10 -29.29 -11.49
C GLN A 13 17.31 -29.81 -10.70
N PRO A 14 18.50 -29.18 -10.82
CA PRO A 14 19.70 -29.67 -10.13
C PRO A 14 19.43 -29.76 -8.63
N GLU A 15 19.74 -30.91 -8.02
CA GLU A 15 19.45 -31.22 -6.61
C GLU A 15 20.03 -30.19 -5.62
N GLU A 16 20.97 -29.34 -6.05
CA GLU A 16 21.51 -28.24 -5.25
C GLU A 16 20.48 -27.16 -4.88
N ASP A 17 19.48 -26.89 -5.73
CA ASP A 17 18.50 -25.82 -5.47
C ASP A 17 17.45 -26.24 -4.43
N ALA A 18 17.11 -27.54 -4.38
CA ALA A 18 16.20 -28.09 -3.37
C ALA A 18 16.82 -28.07 -1.95
N ASN A 19 18.14 -28.16 -1.85
CA ASN A 19 18.87 -28.04 -0.58
C ASN A 19 18.97 -26.59 -0.09
N ARG A 20 18.92 -25.59 -0.98
CA ARG A 20 18.95 -24.17 -0.58
C ARG A 20 17.66 -23.71 0.07
N SER A 21 16.51 -24.11 -0.48
CA SER A 21 15.20 -23.72 0.07
C SER A 21 14.94 -24.36 1.44
N THR A 22 15.34 -25.61 1.64
CA THR A 22 15.25 -26.31 2.92
C THR A 22 16.16 -25.71 3.99
N LEU A 23 17.40 -25.36 3.64
CA LEU A 23 18.35 -24.70 4.54
C LEU A 23 17.89 -23.27 4.91
N MET A 24 17.24 -22.56 3.98
CA MET A 24 16.63 -21.26 4.25
C MET A 24 15.42 -21.38 5.19
N MET A 25 14.56 -22.37 4.99
CA MET A 25 13.43 -22.68 5.88
C MET A 25 13.88 -23.04 7.31
N GLU A 26 14.96 -23.79 7.45
CA GLU A 26 15.53 -24.15 8.74
C GLU A 26 16.13 -22.93 9.47
N ARG A 27 16.80 -22.02 8.73
CA ARG A 27 17.24 -20.72 9.26
C ARG A 27 16.08 -19.84 9.72
N LEU A 28 14.96 -19.82 8.99
CA LEU A 28 13.76 -19.07 9.37
C LEU A 28 13.11 -19.64 10.64
N LYS A 29 13.03 -20.96 10.78
CA LYS A 29 12.52 -21.61 12.00
C LYS A 29 13.41 -21.34 13.21
N ALA A 30 14.73 -21.39 13.06
CA ALA A 30 15.68 -21.08 14.13
C ALA A 30 15.60 -19.61 14.59
N ARG A 31 15.41 -18.66 13.66
CA ARG A 31 15.22 -17.24 13.98
C ARG A 31 13.91 -16.97 14.72
N ARG A 32 12.81 -17.62 14.33
CA ARG A 32 11.50 -17.47 14.99
C ARG A 32 11.57 -17.80 16.50
N GLY A 33 12.39 -18.79 16.88
CA GLY A 33 12.64 -19.12 18.29
C GLY A 33 13.39 -18.04 19.08
N GLN A 34 14.36 -17.35 18.47
CA GLN A 34 15.14 -16.31 19.14
C GLN A 34 14.35 -15.02 19.36
N GLU A 35 13.49 -14.65 18.42
CA GLU A 35 12.69 -13.43 18.55
C GLU A 35 11.58 -13.59 19.58
N THR A 36 10.94 -14.76 19.63
CA THR A 36 9.94 -15.06 20.67
C THR A 36 10.55 -14.99 22.08
N GLY A 37 11.80 -15.41 22.25
CA GLY A 37 12.54 -15.28 23.51
C GLY A 37 12.86 -13.82 23.91
N LYS A 38 13.20 -12.96 22.93
CA LYS A 38 13.40 -11.52 23.18
C LYS A 38 12.13 -10.81 23.64
N TRP A 39 10.97 -11.18 23.09
CA TRP A 39 9.69 -10.61 23.50
C TRP A 39 9.31 -11.00 24.93
N LEU A 40 9.53 -12.26 25.32
CA LEU A 40 9.30 -12.71 26.70
C LEU A 40 10.20 -11.97 27.70
N ALA A 41 11.48 -11.75 27.37
CA ALA A 41 12.39 -10.99 28.23
C ALA A 41 11.98 -9.50 28.37
N LEU A 42 11.49 -8.88 27.29
CA LEU A 42 10.99 -7.49 27.32
C LEU A 42 9.70 -7.34 28.14
N MET A 43 8.82 -8.33 28.14
CA MET A 43 7.62 -8.32 28.98
C MET A 43 7.94 -8.57 30.46
N GLU A 44 8.97 -9.36 30.75
CA GLU A 44 9.49 -9.59 32.10
C GLU A 44 10.18 -8.34 32.67
N ASP A 45 10.86 -7.53 31.85
CA ASP A 45 11.44 -6.25 32.29
C ASP A 45 10.42 -5.10 32.36
N ALA A 46 9.37 -5.09 31.55
CA ALA A 46 8.31 -4.05 31.62
C ALA A 46 7.47 -4.11 32.90
N SER A 47 7.55 -5.21 33.65
CA SER A 47 6.93 -5.38 34.96
C SER A 47 7.84 -4.97 36.13
N ARG A 48 9.10 -4.59 35.86
CA ARG A 48 9.93 -3.86 36.83
C ARG A 48 9.54 -2.38 36.80
N GLU A 49 9.05 -1.89 37.94
CA GLU A 49 8.61 -0.51 38.17
C GLU A 49 9.53 0.50 37.46
N ALA A 50 8.95 1.28 36.55
CA ALA A 50 9.63 2.40 35.92
C ALA A 50 10.14 3.36 37.03
N PRO A 51 11.41 3.78 36.99
CA PRO A 51 11.94 4.70 37.98
C PRO A 51 11.13 6.00 37.96
N ALA A 52 10.68 6.44 39.14
CA ALA A 52 9.88 7.64 39.29
C ALA A 52 10.58 8.84 38.61
N PRO A 53 9.85 9.66 37.84
CA PRO A 53 10.42 10.83 37.17
C PRO A 53 11.01 11.78 38.22
N THR A 54 12.34 11.93 38.21
CA THR A 54 13.12 12.74 39.16
C THR A 54 13.19 14.23 38.76
N GLY A 55 12.19 14.72 38.03
CA GLY A 55 12.12 16.12 37.59
C GLY A 55 11.08 16.93 38.39
N PRO A 56 11.36 18.21 38.73
CA PRO A 56 10.35 19.11 39.26
C PRO A 56 9.22 19.29 38.23
N ALA A 57 7.97 19.30 38.70
CA ALA A 57 6.80 19.50 37.85
C ALA A 57 6.91 20.86 37.12
N PRO A 58 6.66 20.90 35.79
CA PRO A 58 6.73 22.15 35.05
C PRO A 58 5.72 23.16 35.62
N THR A 59 6.22 24.33 36.01
CA THR A 59 5.44 25.44 36.51
C THR A 59 4.78 26.20 35.35
N ILE A 60 3.54 26.65 35.57
CA ILE A 60 2.68 27.36 34.60
C ILE A 60 3.33 28.61 33.97
N GLU A 61 4.38 29.16 34.59
CA GLU A 61 5.05 30.39 34.17
C GLU A 61 5.90 30.24 32.88
N ASP A 62 6.19 29.01 32.42
CA ASP A 62 6.99 28.79 31.20
C ASP A 62 6.14 28.80 29.89
N ILE A 63 4.82 28.98 29.98
CA ILE A 63 3.92 28.90 28.81
C ILE A 63 3.74 30.26 28.10
N ASP A 64 4.16 31.37 28.71
CA ASP A 64 3.73 32.72 28.29
C ASP A 64 4.82 33.57 27.61
N LYS A 65 5.84 32.93 27.01
CA LYS A 65 6.81 33.61 26.12
C LYS A 65 6.52 33.35 24.64
N ARG A 66 5.26 33.46 24.25
CA ARG A 66 4.92 33.52 22.82
C ARG A 66 5.25 34.92 22.33
N ASP A 67 6.23 35.01 21.44
CA ASP A 67 6.52 36.23 20.70
C ASP A 67 5.22 36.80 20.13
N VAL A 68 4.82 37.95 20.66
CA VAL A 68 3.71 38.75 20.15
C VAL A 68 4.12 39.23 18.77
N LEU A 69 3.79 38.45 17.74
CA LEU A 69 3.86 38.90 16.35
C LEU A 69 2.98 40.15 16.24
N ASP A 70 3.57 41.24 15.75
CA ASP A 70 2.96 42.55 15.48
C ASP A 70 1.45 42.47 15.23
N GLU A 71 0.66 42.95 16.20
CA GLU A 71 -0.80 43.10 16.15
C GLU A 71 -1.21 44.23 15.19
N ALA A 72 -0.78 44.19 13.93
CA ALA A 72 -1.46 44.94 12.91
C ALA A 72 -2.85 44.31 12.70
N PRO A 73 -3.96 45.09 12.79
CA PRO A 73 -5.29 44.57 12.53
C PRO A 73 -5.31 43.91 11.15
N TYR A 74 -5.55 42.61 11.11
CA TYR A 74 -5.65 41.90 9.84
C TYR A 74 -6.86 42.45 9.07
N VAL A 75 -6.59 43.21 8.01
CA VAL A 75 -7.59 43.65 7.05
C VAL A 75 -7.54 42.66 5.89
N PRO A 76 -8.49 41.71 5.77
CA PRO A 76 -8.51 40.78 4.65
C PRO A 76 -8.59 41.55 3.34
N PRO A 77 -7.83 41.16 2.30
CA PRO A 77 -7.88 41.81 1.00
C PRO A 77 -9.30 41.81 0.44
N LEU A 78 -9.74 42.94 -0.11
CA LEU A 78 -11.10 43.16 -0.65
C LEU A 78 -11.55 42.07 -1.64
N ALA A 79 -10.63 41.40 -2.35
CA ALA A 79 -10.93 40.29 -3.24
C ALA A 79 -11.51 39.05 -2.51
N ALA A 80 -11.23 38.88 -1.22
CA ALA A 80 -11.78 37.78 -0.41
C ALA A 80 -13.20 38.09 0.12
N GLN A 81 -13.64 39.35 0.09
CA GLN A 81 -14.94 39.77 0.64
C GLN A 81 -16.10 39.62 -0.37
N PHE A 82 -15.80 39.36 -1.64
CA PHE A 82 -16.79 39.23 -2.71
C PHE A 82 -16.64 37.92 -3.47
N ALA A 83 -16.57 36.79 -2.75
CA ALA A 83 -16.86 35.51 -3.38
C ALA A 83 -18.38 35.48 -3.69
N PRO A 84 -18.80 35.39 -4.96
CA PRO A 84 -20.22 35.31 -5.29
C PRO A 84 -20.80 34.05 -4.66
N MET A 85 -21.72 34.25 -3.70
CA MET A 85 -22.56 33.17 -3.18
C MET A 85 -23.38 32.64 -4.36
N SER A 86 -22.91 31.53 -4.91
CA SER A 86 -23.60 30.80 -5.95
C SER A 86 -24.71 30.03 -5.25
N ASP A 87 -25.91 30.60 -5.17
CA ASP A 87 -27.13 29.93 -4.70
C ASP A 87 -27.59 28.87 -5.70
N ASN A 88 -26.75 27.85 -5.88
CA ASN A 88 -27.07 26.68 -6.67
C ASN A 88 -26.78 25.43 -5.83
N ILE A 89 -27.52 25.29 -4.73
CA ILE A 89 -27.69 24.00 -4.07
C ILE A 89 -28.60 23.16 -4.99
N SER A 90 -28.01 22.72 -6.10
CA SER A 90 -28.53 21.61 -6.88
C SER A 90 -28.39 20.39 -6.00
N VAL A 91 -29.51 19.87 -5.52
CA VAL A 91 -29.57 18.55 -4.89
C VAL A 91 -29.13 17.57 -5.96
N ALA A 92 -27.85 17.21 -5.94
CA ALA A 92 -27.29 16.29 -6.90
C ALA A 92 -28.08 14.98 -6.81
N PRO A 93 -28.55 14.42 -7.94
CA PRO A 93 -29.20 13.12 -7.92
C PRO A 93 -28.27 12.12 -7.26
N SER A 94 -28.80 11.31 -6.33
CA SER A 94 -28.05 10.20 -5.75
C SER A 94 -27.50 9.34 -6.89
N PRO A 95 -26.20 9.05 -6.92
CA PRO A 95 -25.61 8.25 -7.98
C PRO A 95 -26.31 6.89 -8.03
N THR A 96 -26.78 6.50 -9.21
CA THR A 96 -27.32 5.16 -9.44
C THR A 96 -26.22 4.12 -9.24
N ALA A 97 -26.55 2.94 -8.69
CA ALA A 97 -25.59 1.88 -8.34
C ALA A 97 -24.62 1.44 -9.47
N GLU A 98 -24.96 1.69 -10.74
CA GLU A 98 -24.07 1.47 -11.89
C GLU A 98 -22.89 2.47 -11.95
N GLU A 99 -23.02 3.67 -11.37
CA GLU A 99 -21.95 4.67 -11.28
C GLU A 99 -20.96 4.40 -10.16
N GLU A 100 -21.34 3.64 -9.11
CA GLU A 100 -20.44 3.36 -7.99
C GLU A 100 -19.33 2.38 -8.36
N GLY A 101 -19.64 1.34 -9.14
CA GLY A 101 -18.63 0.45 -9.72
C GLY A 101 -17.60 1.19 -10.58
N ASN A 102 -18.00 2.33 -11.16
CA ASN A 102 -17.12 3.18 -11.94
C ASN A 102 -16.05 3.87 -11.07
N ARG A 103 -16.32 4.13 -9.79
CA ARG A 103 -15.36 4.83 -8.91
C ARG A 103 -14.14 3.99 -8.58
N THR A 104 -14.32 2.71 -8.28
CA THR A 104 -13.20 1.77 -8.04
C THR A 104 -12.34 1.65 -9.29
N VAL A 105 -12.98 1.45 -10.44
CA VAL A 105 -12.30 1.37 -11.74
C VAL A 105 -11.51 2.65 -12.02
N ALA A 106 -12.12 3.82 -11.83
CA ALA A 106 -11.46 5.12 -12.02
C ALA A 106 -10.28 5.31 -11.07
N GLY A 107 -10.44 4.97 -9.78
CA GLY A 107 -9.36 5.08 -8.79
C GLY A 107 -8.16 4.18 -9.13
N VAL A 108 -8.42 2.93 -9.52
CA VAL A 108 -7.36 1.99 -9.92
C VAL A 108 -6.70 2.43 -11.23
N GLN A 109 -7.47 2.89 -12.22
CA GLN A 109 -6.91 3.42 -13.47
C GLN A 109 -6.02 4.64 -13.21
N MET A 110 -6.45 5.55 -12.34
CA MET A 110 -5.68 6.73 -11.96
C MET A 110 -4.40 6.35 -11.22
N LEU A 111 -4.45 5.37 -10.32
CA LEU A 111 -3.26 4.83 -9.64
C LEU A 111 -2.23 4.29 -10.64
N PHE A 112 -2.68 3.53 -11.65
CA PHE A 112 -1.78 3.01 -12.69
C PHE A 112 -1.29 4.06 -13.67
N ALA A 113 -2.08 5.11 -13.94
CA ALA A 113 -1.62 6.25 -14.71
C ALA A 113 -0.47 6.97 -13.98
N GLU A 114 -0.57 7.13 -12.66
CA GLU A 114 0.51 7.71 -11.85
C GLU A 114 1.75 6.79 -11.80
N PHE A 115 1.58 5.47 -11.68
CA PHE A 115 2.71 4.53 -11.78
C PHE A 115 3.42 4.66 -13.13
N GLN A 116 2.68 4.71 -14.24
CA GLN A 116 3.25 4.88 -15.57
C GLN A 116 4.02 6.19 -15.67
N ARG A 117 3.42 7.31 -15.25
CA ARG A 117 4.07 8.62 -15.27
C ARG A 117 5.38 8.63 -14.50
N GLN A 118 5.38 8.07 -13.29
CA GLN A 118 6.58 8.02 -12.43
C GLN A 118 7.63 7.03 -12.95
N ALA A 119 7.20 5.90 -13.52
CA ALA A 119 8.10 4.94 -14.16
C ALA A 119 8.79 5.56 -15.38
N ASP A 120 8.07 6.33 -16.21
CA ASP A 120 8.64 7.03 -17.36
C ASP A 120 9.67 8.08 -16.92
N GLU A 121 9.38 8.86 -15.87
CA GLU A 121 10.30 9.84 -15.28
C GLU A 121 11.56 9.16 -14.72
N TYR A 122 11.38 8.05 -14.00
CA TYR A 122 12.48 7.24 -13.47
C TYR A 122 13.34 6.68 -14.61
N ASN A 123 12.72 6.02 -15.60
CA ASN A 123 13.42 5.40 -16.72
C ASN A 123 14.15 6.42 -17.61
N ALA A 124 13.63 7.65 -17.71
CA ALA A 124 14.29 8.73 -18.46
C ALA A 124 15.51 9.32 -17.74
N SER A 125 15.52 9.28 -16.40
CA SER A 125 16.59 9.84 -15.58
C SER A 125 17.62 8.80 -15.11
N ALA A 126 17.25 7.52 -15.12
CA ALA A 126 18.09 6.44 -14.67
C ALA A 126 19.24 6.16 -15.66
N ASP A 127 20.47 6.46 -15.24
CA ASP A 127 21.71 5.91 -15.85
C ASP A 127 21.93 4.44 -15.41
N THR A 128 20.95 3.85 -14.73
CA THR A 128 21.05 2.54 -14.08
C THR A 128 20.49 1.42 -14.97
N GLN A 129 20.95 0.19 -14.73
CA GLN A 129 20.45 -1.02 -15.40
C GLN A 129 19.01 -1.41 -15.02
N MET A 130 18.41 -0.75 -14.03
CA MET A 130 17.05 -1.06 -13.59
C MET A 130 16.03 -0.24 -14.38
N MET A 131 15.10 -0.95 -15.03
CA MET A 131 13.97 -0.38 -15.74
C MET A 131 12.67 -0.76 -15.04
N LEU A 132 11.74 0.18 -14.95
CA LEU A 132 10.39 -0.05 -14.42
C LEU A 132 9.43 -0.29 -15.58
N THR A 133 8.66 -1.37 -15.52
CA THR A 133 7.63 -1.70 -16.52
C THR A 133 6.27 -1.76 -15.85
N VAL A 134 5.32 -0.96 -16.33
CA VAL A 134 3.96 -0.93 -15.79
C VAL A 134 3.02 -1.71 -16.72
N ASN A 135 2.28 -2.66 -16.15
CA ASN A 135 1.24 -3.41 -16.82
C ASN A 135 -0.11 -2.98 -16.26
N HIS A 136 -0.86 -2.27 -17.09
CA HIS A 136 -2.16 -1.71 -16.73
C HIS A 136 -3.16 -2.79 -16.26
N PRO A 137 -4.10 -2.41 -15.37
CA PRO A 137 -5.04 -3.33 -14.78
C PRO A 137 -5.98 -3.88 -15.84
N THR A 138 -6.11 -5.21 -15.87
CA THR A 138 -7.16 -5.90 -16.63
C THR A 138 -8.35 -6.10 -15.70
N PHE A 139 -9.54 -5.69 -16.15
CA PHE A 139 -10.79 -5.85 -15.41
C PHE A 139 -11.56 -7.04 -15.96
N THR A 140 -11.94 -7.96 -15.07
CA THR A 140 -12.84 -9.08 -15.36
C THR A 140 -14.08 -8.98 -14.49
N PHE A 141 -15.19 -9.51 -14.96
CA PHE A 141 -16.44 -9.53 -14.20
C PHE A 141 -16.82 -10.97 -13.93
N GLU A 142 -16.96 -11.32 -12.65
CA GLU A 142 -17.45 -12.63 -12.25
C GLU A 142 -18.92 -12.52 -11.84
N ALA A 143 -19.67 -13.56 -12.18
CA ALA A 143 -21.03 -13.72 -11.66
C ALA A 143 -20.94 -13.91 -10.14
N PRO A 144 -21.87 -13.32 -9.36
CA PRO A 144 -21.82 -13.43 -7.93
C PRO A 144 -22.08 -14.89 -7.54
N ASN A 145 -21.46 -15.36 -6.45
CA ASN A 145 -21.83 -16.65 -5.90
C ASN A 145 -23.29 -16.58 -5.44
N TYR A 146 -24.18 -17.31 -6.11
CA TYR A 146 -25.63 -17.28 -5.87
C TYR A 146 -26.01 -17.71 -4.45
N GLU A 147 -25.13 -18.44 -3.76
CA GLU A 147 -25.36 -18.86 -2.37
C GLU A 147 -25.15 -17.72 -1.36
N GLU A 148 -24.32 -16.73 -1.70
CA GLU A 148 -23.92 -15.65 -0.80
C GLU A 148 -24.58 -14.31 -1.15
N SER A 149 -24.90 -14.08 -2.43
CA SER A 149 -25.52 -12.83 -2.89
C SER A 149 -27.03 -12.94 -3.02
N SER A 150 -27.76 -12.07 -2.31
CA SER A 150 -29.20 -11.88 -2.49
C SER A 150 -29.56 -11.23 -3.83
N ASN A 151 -28.58 -10.66 -4.54
CA ASN A 151 -28.78 -9.96 -5.80
C ASN A 151 -28.13 -10.75 -6.96
N PRO A 152 -28.93 -11.47 -7.78
CA PRO A 152 -28.41 -12.26 -8.90
C PRO A 152 -27.86 -11.41 -10.05
N SER A 153 -28.09 -10.09 -10.02
CA SER A 153 -27.57 -9.15 -11.02
C SER A 153 -26.29 -8.42 -10.58
N ALA A 154 -25.84 -8.60 -9.33
CA ALA A 154 -24.60 -7.99 -8.86
C ALA A 154 -23.40 -8.58 -9.62
N ARG A 155 -22.60 -7.75 -10.29
CA ARG A 155 -21.35 -8.22 -10.93
C ARG A 155 -20.18 -7.84 -10.05
N ILE A 156 -19.36 -8.82 -9.68
CA ILE A 156 -18.14 -8.54 -8.91
C ILE A 156 -17.06 -8.15 -9.92
N SER A 157 -16.65 -6.88 -9.88
CA SER A 157 -15.50 -6.43 -10.67
C SER A 157 -14.22 -6.89 -10.01
N ILE A 158 -13.43 -7.66 -10.74
CA ILE A 158 -12.10 -8.10 -10.32
C ILE A 158 -11.08 -7.42 -11.21
N PHE A 159 -9.97 -6.99 -10.64
CA PHE A 159 -8.89 -6.41 -11.42
C PHE A 159 -7.52 -6.94 -10.99
N LYS A 160 -6.62 -6.96 -11.97
CA LYS A 160 -5.22 -7.34 -11.77
C LYS A 160 -4.34 -6.48 -12.66
N GLY A 161 -3.41 -5.74 -12.05
CA GLY A 161 -2.35 -5.01 -12.74
C GLY A 161 -1.06 -5.12 -11.93
N TYR A 162 0.07 -4.74 -12.52
CA TYR A 162 1.35 -4.86 -11.81
C TYR A 162 2.45 -3.94 -12.34
N VAL A 163 3.42 -3.65 -11.49
CA VAL A 163 4.64 -2.91 -11.83
C VAL A 163 5.82 -3.83 -11.60
N VAL A 164 6.65 -4.04 -12.63
CA VAL A 164 7.83 -4.90 -12.57
C VAL A 164 9.08 -4.03 -12.49
N ALA A 165 9.95 -4.37 -11.54
CA ALA A 165 11.34 -3.95 -11.47
C ALA A 165 12.23 -5.20 -11.65
N GLN A 166 13.56 -5.02 -11.63
CA GLN A 166 14.56 -6.05 -11.97
C GLN A 166 14.21 -7.49 -11.55
N HIS A 167 14.21 -7.79 -10.24
CA HIS A 167 13.90 -9.12 -9.70
C HIS A 167 12.62 -9.14 -8.86
N TRP A 168 11.96 -8.00 -8.73
CA TRP A 168 10.80 -7.81 -7.88
C TRP A 168 9.66 -7.19 -8.68
N ALA A 169 8.44 -7.49 -8.28
CA ALA A 169 7.26 -6.90 -8.85
C ALA A 169 6.26 -6.53 -7.76
N MET A 170 5.57 -5.43 -7.98
CA MET A 170 4.43 -5.01 -7.20
C MET A 170 3.16 -5.42 -7.94
N LEU A 171 2.42 -6.37 -7.37
CA LEU A 171 1.14 -6.84 -7.87
C LEU A 171 0.01 -6.08 -7.17
N VAL A 172 -0.84 -5.41 -7.94
CA VAL A 172 -2.04 -4.73 -7.44
C VAL A 172 -3.26 -5.47 -7.97
N GLN A 173 -4.00 -6.08 -7.07
CA GLN A 173 -5.21 -6.82 -7.43
C GLN A 173 -6.31 -6.55 -6.43
N GLY A 174 -7.55 -6.78 -6.83
CA GLY A 174 -8.65 -6.53 -5.92
C GLY A 174 -10.00 -6.85 -6.48
N TYR A 175 -10.96 -6.65 -5.60
CA TYR A 175 -12.39 -6.78 -5.84
C TYR A 175 -13.03 -5.41 -5.59
N GLU A 176 -14.35 -5.35 -5.69
CA GLU A 176 -15.10 -4.12 -5.53
C GLU A 176 -14.86 -3.39 -4.19
N GLU A 177 -14.63 -4.15 -3.11
CA GLU A 177 -14.52 -3.62 -1.74
C GLU A 177 -13.10 -3.65 -1.16
N LYS A 178 -12.16 -4.30 -1.84
CA LYS A 178 -10.82 -4.55 -1.29
C LYS A 178 -9.76 -4.60 -2.37
N ILE A 179 -8.71 -3.82 -2.18
CA ILE A 179 -7.51 -3.79 -3.01
C ILE A 179 -6.35 -4.31 -2.19
N ASP A 180 -5.69 -5.34 -2.67
CA ASP A 180 -4.51 -5.92 -2.06
C ASP A 180 -3.29 -5.63 -2.96
N VAL A 181 -2.26 -5.04 -2.36
CA VAL A 181 -0.97 -4.78 -2.97
C VAL A 181 0.04 -5.77 -2.41
N TYR A 182 0.76 -6.47 -3.28
CA TYR A 182 1.79 -7.43 -2.92
C TYR A 182 3.12 -7.00 -3.53
N VAL A 183 4.21 -7.27 -2.81
CA VAL A 183 5.57 -7.16 -3.34
C VAL A 183 6.17 -8.57 -3.33
N ILE A 184 6.44 -9.09 -4.52
CA ILE A 184 6.82 -10.50 -4.75
C ILE A 184 7.98 -10.59 -5.75
N ALA A 185 8.60 -11.75 -5.86
CA ALA A 185 9.60 -11.98 -6.90
C ALA A 185 8.96 -11.89 -8.29
N ALA A 186 9.67 -11.27 -9.25
CA ALA A 186 9.12 -10.96 -10.57
C ALA A 186 8.76 -12.22 -11.39
N ASP A 187 9.43 -13.35 -11.15
CA ASP A 187 9.17 -14.64 -11.79
C ASP A 187 7.89 -15.32 -11.28
N GLU A 188 7.43 -14.97 -10.07
CA GLU A 188 6.20 -15.52 -9.50
C GLU A 188 4.94 -14.86 -10.07
N ILE A 189 5.04 -13.66 -10.68
CA ILE A 189 3.87 -12.88 -11.06
C ILE A 189 2.95 -13.55 -12.09
N LEU A 190 3.56 -14.35 -12.97
CA LEU A 190 2.87 -15.11 -14.00
C LEU A 190 2.20 -16.37 -13.43
N ASN A 191 2.69 -16.86 -12.29
CA ASN A 191 2.16 -18.05 -11.62
C ASN A 191 0.95 -17.73 -10.73
N PHE A 192 0.79 -16.48 -10.29
CA PHE A 192 -0.34 -16.11 -9.46
C PHE A 192 -1.60 -15.85 -10.29
N THR A 193 -2.57 -16.76 -10.21
CA THR A 193 -3.97 -16.36 -10.42
C THR A 193 -4.50 -15.66 -9.17
N LEU A 194 -5.62 -14.93 -9.30
CA LEU A 194 -6.26 -14.23 -8.17
C LEU A 194 -6.58 -15.17 -6.99
N ASN A 195 -6.97 -16.40 -7.29
CA ASN A 195 -7.29 -17.40 -6.27
C ASN A 195 -6.03 -18.03 -5.67
N ASP A 196 -4.96 -18.18 -6.44
CA ASP A 196 -3.74 -18.84 -5.96
C ASP A 196 -3.04 -18.01 -4.88
N ILE A 197 -2.98 -16.69 -5.03
CA ILE A 197 -2.25 -15.84 -4.07
C ILE A 197 -2.96 -15.72 -2.73
N ARG A 198 -4.30 -15.81 -2.70
CA ARG A 198 -5.05 -15.87 -1.44
C ARG A 198 -4.79 -17.19 -0.70
N ASN A 199 -4.56 -18.26 -1.45
CA ASN A 199 -4.31 -19.59 -0.92
C ASN A 199 -2.81 -19.88 -0.68
N SER A 200 -1.90 -19.06 -1.21
CA SER A 200 -0.46 -19.26 -1.10
C SER A 200 0.11 -18.94 0.28
N GLY A 201 -0.68 -18.27 1.14
CA GLY A 201 -0.23 -17.79 2.45
C GLY A 201 0.66 -16.54 2.37
N VAL A 202 0.82 -15.96 1.19
CA VAL A 202 1.51 -14.67 1.01
C VAL A 202 0.62 -13.56 1.56
N SER A 203 1.14 -12.79 2.51
CA SER A 203 0.41 -11.66 3.09
C SER A 203 0.54 -10.42 2.20
N PRO A 204 -0.54 -9.63 2.03
CA PRO A 204 -0.45 -8.39 1.29
C PRO A 204 0.51 -7.41 1.98
N TYR A 205 1.28 -6.69 1.19
CA TYR A 205 2.12 -5.58 1.66
C TYR A 205 1.26 -4.41 2.14
N MET A 206 0.17 -4.13 1.43
CA MET A 206 -0.81 -3.11 1.78
C MET A 206 -2.20 -3.57 1.37
N THR A 207 -3.18 -3.30 2.22
CA THR A 207 -4.59 -3.50 1.91
C THR A 207 -5.34 -2.16 1.98
N VAL A 208 -6.11 -1.88 0.93
CA VAL A 208 -7.06 -0.77 0.87
C VAL A 208 -8.47 -1.35 0.94
N GLU A 209 -9.25 -0.92 1.93
CA GLU A 209 -10.59 -1.45 2.18
C GLU A 209 -11.63 -0.34 1.98
N SER A 210 -12.72 -0.67 1.29
CA SER A 210 -13.84 0.25 1.15
C SER A 210 -14.75 0.14 2.36
N ALA A 211 -15.23 1.27 2.87
CA ALA A 211 -16.25 1.33 3.90
C ALA A 211 -17.37 2.28 3.45
N MET A 212 -18.61 1.99 3.84
CA MET A 212 -19.73 2.90 3.65
C MET A 212 -19.76 3.90 4.80
N VAL A 213 -19.59 5.19 4.50
CA VAL A 213 -19.69 6.31 5.44
C VAL A 213 -20.68 7.30 4.86
N ASP A 214 -21.77 7.59 5.58
CA ASP A 214 -22.83 8.50 5.14
C ASP A 214 -23.37 8.20 3.73
N ASP A 215 -23.68 6.92 3.47
CA ASP A 215 -24.18 6.43 2.17
C ASP A 215 -23.21 6.68 1.01
N ARG A 216 -21.91 6.83 1.32
CA ARG A 216 -20.85 6.97 0.33
C ARG A 216 -19.76 5.94 0.58
N ARG A 217 -19.31 5.28 -0.48
CA ARG A 217 -18.13 4.42 -0.42
C ARG A 217 -16.88 5.29 -0.27
N VAL A 218 -16.15 5.08 0.82
CA VAL A 218 -14.87 5.71 1.14
C VAL A 218 -13.81 4.62 1.22
N TRP A 219 -12.68 4.82 0.55
CA TRP A 219 -11.54 3.92 0.63
C TRP A 219 -10.71 4.25 1.86
N ASN A 220 -10.20 3.23 2.55
CA ASN A 220 -9.40 3.38 3.76
C ASN A 220 -8.12 2.56 3.66
N ILE A 221 -7.02 3.14 4.14
CA ILE A 221 -5.76 2.44 4.38
C ILE A 221 -5.50 2.45 5.88
N ALA A 222 -5.41 1.28 6.50
CA ALA A 222 -5.23 1.13 7.95
C ALA A 222 -6.26 1.95 8.79
N GLY A 223 -7.48 2.09 8.28
CA GLY A 223 -8.57 2.86 8.89
C GLY A 223 -8.49 4.38 8.69
N THR A 224 -7.58 4.87 7.84
CA THR A 224 -7.50 6.28 7.43
C THR A 224 -8.16 6.44 6.06
N PRO A 225 -9.15 7.34 5.91
CA PRO A 225 -9.79 7.55 4.62
C PRO A 225 -8.82 8.16 3.61
N ILE A 226 -8.82 7.64 2.39
CA ILE A 226 -8.05 8.15 1.26
C ILE A 226 -8.97 8.83 0.26
N SER A 227 -8.54 9.99 -0.26
CA SER A 227 -9.20 10.68 -1.37
C SER A 227 -8.45 10.41 -2.67
N LEU A 228 -9.10 10.63 -3.81
CA LEU A 228 -8.46 10.53 -5.13
C LEU A 228 -7.23 11.45 -5.22
N ASP A 229 -7.24 12.61 -4.54
CA ASP A 229 -6.12 13.56 -4.54
C ASP A 229 -4.86 13.00 -3.86
N THR A 230 -4.99 11.96 -3.04
CA THR A 230 -3.86 11.31 -2.35
C THR A 230 -3.20 10.22 -3.19
N ILE A 231 -3.78 9.81 -4.32
CA ILE A 231 -3.25 8.73 -5.17
C ILE A 231 -1.84 9.03 -5.74
N PRO A 232 -1.50 10.26 -6.17
CA PRO A 232 -0.14 10.57 -6.61
C PRO A 232 0.91 10.38 -5.51
N LEU A 233 0.56 10.70 -4.25
CA LEU A 233 1.45 10.47 -3.11
C LEU A 233 1.57 8.98 -2.81
N LEU A 234 0.44 8.26 -2.77
CA LEU A 234 0.43 6.82 -2.54
C LEU A 234 1.25 6.06 -3.58
N SER A 235 1.07 6.36 -4.86
CA SER A 235 1.84 5.75 -5.95
C SER A 235 3.34 6.01 -5.82
N LYS A 236 3.72 7.24 -5.44
CA LYS A 236 5.12 7.60 -5.22
C LYS A 236 5.76 6.81 -4.08
N GLU A 237 5.07 6.66 -2.97
CA GLU A 237 5.57 5.87 -1.85
C GLU A 237 5.71 4.39 -2.26
N LEU A 238 4.67 3.80 -2.85
CA LEU A 238 4.67 2.40 -3.29
C LEU A 238 5.76 2.09 -4.32
N LEU A 239 5.97 2.97 -5.30
CA LEU A 239 7.03 2.81 -6.30
C LEU A 239 8.42 2.98 -5.66
N GLY A 240 8.57 3.94 -4.75
CA GLY A 240 9.79 4.14 -3.98
C GLY A 240 10.14 2.94 -3.10
N ASP A 241 9.15 2.31 -2.48
CA ASP A 241 9.31 1.04 -1.74
C ASP A 241 9.77 -0.08 -2.69
N LEU A 242 9.10 -0.27 -3.83
CA LEU A 242 9.48 -1.28 -4.83
C LEU A 242 10.94 -1.10 -5.31
N ILE A 243 11.35 0.14 -5.58
CA ILE A 243 12.73 0.46 -5.97
C ILE A 243 13.73 0.12 -4.85
N ARG A 244 13.41 0.48 -3.61
CA ARG A 244 14.29 0.21 -2.47
C ARG A 244 14.48 -1.29 -2.23
N VAL A 245 13.41 -2.07 -2.34
CA VAL A 245 13.46 -3.54 -2.28
C VAL A 245 14.28 -4.10 -3.44
N SER A 246 14.04 -3.60 -4.65
CA SER A 246 14.74 -4.05 -5.86
C SER A 246 16.25 -3.79 -5.84
N THR A 247 16.66 -2.71 -5.18
CA THR A 247 18.06 -2.33 -5.02
C THR A 247 18.72 -2.95 -3.78
N GLY A 248 17.96 -3.67 -2.94
CA GLY A 248 18.44 -4.23 -1.68
C GLY A 248 18.75 -3.18 -0.62
N THR A 249 18.24 -1.95 -0.77
CA THR A 249 18.38 -0.88 0.23
C THR A 249 17.34 -0.97 1.35
N MET A 250 16.30 -1.78 1.14
CA MET A 250 15.29 -2.12 2.14
C MET A 250 15.20 -3.64 2.27
N ASP A 251 15.25 -4.14 3.50
CA ASP A 251 15.17 -5.58 3.79
C ASP A 251 13.71 -6.06 3.80
N GLU A 252 13.48 -7.32 3.46
CA GLU A 252 12.14 -7.93 3.46
C GLU A 252 11.50 -7.86 4.86
N SER A 253 12.31 -7.94 5.91
CA SER A 253 11.84 -7.81 7.28
C SER A 253 11.24 -6.44 7.59
N GLU A 254 11.65 -5.38 6.87
CA GLU A 254 11.09 -4.03 6.99
C GLU A 254 9.77 -3.88 6.22
N LEU A 255 9.54 -4.68 5.17
CA LEU A 255 8.25 -4.71 4.46
C LEU A 255 7.15 -5.35 5.31
N PHE A 256 7.48 -6.41 6.05
CA PHE A 256 6.50 -7.32 6.67
C PHE A 256 6.56 -7.33 8.21
N THR A 257 7.28 -6.40 8.84
CA THR A 257 7.23 -6.32 10.30
C THR A 257 5.82 -5.90 10.70
N ASP A 258 5.15 -6.70 11.53
CA ASP A 258 3.84 -6.40 12.13
C ASP A 258 3.94 -5.06 12.87
N LEU A 259 3.66 -3.98 12.16
CA LEU A 259 3.66 -2.63 12.69
C LEU A 259 2.45 -2.53 13.62
N LYS A 260 2.68 -2.83 14.90
CA LYS A 260 1.72 -2.57 15.98
C LYS A 260 1.28 -1.10 16.00
N THR A 261 2.08 -0.21 15.41
CA THR A 261 1.78 1.20 15.20
C THR A 261 1.14 1.41 13.83
N LYS A 262 -0.07 1.96 13.81
CA LYS A 262 -0.74 2.42 12.60
C LYS A 262 0.16 3.43 11.86
N LEU A 263 0.68 3.06 10.70
CA LEU A 263 1.39 3.99 9.82
C LEU A 263 0.42 5.07 9.34
N LYS A 264 0.83 6.34 9.40
CA LYS A 264 0.11 7.40 8.69
C LYS A 264 0.56 7.42 7.22
N LEU A 265 -0.32 7.87 6.34
CA LEU A 265 0.02 8.12 4.94
C LEU A 265 1.19 9.13 4.88
N GLY A 266 2.32 8.72 4.30
CA GLY A 266 3.57 9.49 4.26
C GLY A 266 4.57 9.21 5.39
N GLU A 267 4.25 8.31 6.34
CA GLU A 267 5.23 7.71 7.24
C GLU A 267 5.62 6.34 6.66
N THR A 268 6.75 6.26 5.95
CA THR A 268 7.26 4.98 5.45
C THR A 268 7.95 4.18 6.56
N VAL A 269 7.90 2.85 6.44
CA VAL A 269 8.62 1.93 7.35
C VAL A 269 10.14 2.13 7.23
N GLY A 270 10.61 2.51 6.03
CA GLY A 270 11.95 3.02 5.85
C GLY A 270 12.08 4.40 6.47
N LYS A 271 12.60 4.47 7.69
CA LYS A 271 12.99 5.70 8.39
C LYS A 271 13.64 6.72 7.44
N GLY A 272 12.90 7.70 6.91
CA GLY A 272 13.54 8.75 6.11
C GLY A 272 12.64 9.63 5.24
N TYR A 273 11.48 9.19 4.80
CA TYR A 273 10.61 10.07 4.00
C TYR A 273 9.70 10.88 4.93
N SER A 274 10.09 12.12 5.22
CA SER A 274 9.23 13.13 5.81
C SER A 274 8.82 14.10 4.71
N SER A 275 7.51 14.26 4.49
CA SER A 275 6.94 15.17 3.49
C SER A 275 7.26 16.65 3.71
N THR A 276 7.97 16.99 4.79
CA THR A 276 8.37 18.37 5.15
C THR A 276 9.36 19.01 4.17
N ASN A 277 9.94 18.25 3.22
CA ASN A 277 10.94 18.78 2.28
C ASN A 277 10.41 19.22 0.90
N LEU A 278 9.08 19.27 0.68
CA LEU A 278 8.50 19.67 -0.61
C LEU A 278 8.27 21.18 -0.79
N ASN A 279 8.71 22.02 0.15
CA ASN A 279 8.70 23.49 0.05
C ASN A 279 10.10 24.10 0.17
N ARG A 280 11.03 23.68 -0.70
CA ARG A 280 12.28 24.41 -0.95
C ARG A 280 12.62 24.43 -2.42
#